data_AF-A0A950ZT03-F1
#
_entry.id   AF-A0A950ZT03-F1
#
_cell.length_a   1.000
_cell.length_b   1.000
_cell.length_c   1.000
_cell.angle_alpha   90.00
_cell.angle_beta   90.00
_cell.angle_gamma   90.00
#
_symmetry.space_group_name_H-M   'P 1'
#
loop_
_entity.id
_entity.type
_entity.pdbx_description
1 polymer ?
#
loop_
_entity_poly.entity_id
_entity_poly.type
_entity_poly.pdbx_seq_one_letter_code
_entity_poly.pdbx_strand_id
1 'polypeptide(L)' 'CRGRGVATALMYEAERIARQRGRILLTLDTASEEGAGPFYEKLGFTRVGVIPDYAYKPHGGLCGTINYFKRIDHT' A
#
# COMPACT_ATOMS: atom_id res chain seq x y z
N CYS A 1 -2.55 -15.51 -10.21
CA CYS A 1 -2.62 -15.90 -8.78
C CYS A 1 -3.36 -14.86 -7.91
N ARG A 2 -4.43 -14.23 -8.40
CA ARG A 2 -5.17 -13.20 -7.66
C ARG A 2 -6.30 -13.85 -6.85
N GLY A 3 -6.69 -13.27 -5.72
CA GLY A 3 -7.84 -13.73 -4.92
C GLY A 3 -7.59 -14.93 -3.99
N ARG A 4 -6.34 -15.36 -3.80
CA ARG A 4 -5.98 -16.49 -2.90
C ARG A 4 -5.45 -16.08 -1.52
N GLY A 5 -5.66 -14.82 -1.12
CA GLY A 5 -5.20 -14.32 0.18
C GLY A 5 -3.68 -14.12 0.34
N VAL A 6 -2.86 -14.46 -0.67
CA VAL A 6 -1.39 -14.35 -0.59
C VAL A 6 -0.94 -12.92 -0.28
N ALA A 7 -1.52 -11.92 -0.94
CA ALA A 7 -1.17 -10.52 -0.70
C ALA A 7 -1.51 -10.09 0.75
N THR A 8 -2.66 -10.52 1.27
CA THR A 8 -3.06 -10.29 2.67
C THR A 8 -2.05 -10.90 3.64
N ALA A 9 -1.66 -12.16 3.41
CA ALA A 9 -0.68 -12.85 4.25
C ALA A 9 0.69 -12.14 4.25
N LEU A 10 1.16 -11.69 3.08
CA LEU A 10 2.40 -10.92 2.97
C LEU A 10 2.32 -9.59 3.72
N MET A 11 1.20 -8.87 3.64
CA MET A 11 1.04 -7.59 4.35
C MET A 11 1.00 -7.79 5.87
N TYR A 12 0.34 -8.83 6.37
CA TYR A 12 0.36 -9.14 7.81
C TYR A 12 1.75 -9.51 8.31
N GLU A 13 2.51 -10.26 7.52
CA GLU A 13 3.89 -10.60 7.88
C GLU A 13 4.80 -9.36 7.86
N ALA A 14 4.62 -8.46 6.89
CA ALA A 14 5.31 -7.18 6.85
C ALA A 14 5.00 -6.33 8.09
N GLU A 15 3.74 -6.24 8.51
CA GLU A 15 3.35 -5.55 9.76
C GLU A 15 3.98 -6.19 10.99
N ARG A 16 4.01 -7.53 11.08
CA ARG A 16 4.64 -8.26 12.18
C ARG A 16 6.12 -7.92 12.30
N ILE A 17 6.86 -7.96 11.19
CA ILE A 17 8.29 -7.59 11.14
C ILE A 17 8.49 -6.11 11.49
N ALA A 18 7.60 -5.23 11.02
CA ALA A 18 7.67 -3.81 11.32
C ALA A 18 7.50 -3.53 12.82
N ARG A 19 6.55 -4.20 13.50
CA ARG A 19 6.39 -4.15 14.96
C ARG A 19 7.65 -4.63 15.69
N GLN A 20 8.19 -5.79 15.28
CA GLN A 20 9.43 -6.34 15.87
C GLN A 20 10.63 -5.39 15.73
N ARG A 21 10.66 -4.57 14.69
CA ARG A 21 11.72 -3.57 14.44
C ARG A 21 11.42 -2.20 15.06
N GLY A 22 10.38 -2.07 15.89
CA GLY A 22 10.01 -0.80 16.50
C GLY A 22 9.58 0.26 15.48
N ARG A 23 8.96 -0.13 14.36
CA ARG A 23 8.39 0.82 13.38
C ARG A 23 6.98 1.22 13.80
N ILE A 24 6.70 2.51 13.75
CA ILE A 24 5.40 3.10 14.14
C ILE A 24 4.49 3.44 12.97
N LEU A 25 5.03 3.46 11.76
CA LEU A 25 4.34 3.93 10.56
C LEU A 25 4.79 3.12 9.34
N LEU A 26 3.81 2.62 8.59
CA LEU A 26 4.00 2.10 7.25
C LEU A 26 3.45 3.08 6.24
N THR A 27 4.20 3.28 5.16
CA THR A 27 3.77 4.07 4.01
C THR A 27 3.89 3.21 2.77
N LEU A 28 2.95 3.38 1.84
CA LEU A 28 3.02 2.76 0.52
C LEU A 28 2.33 3.64 -0.50
N ASP A 29 2.72 3.49 -1.74
CA ASP A 29 2.09 4.13 -2.87
C ASP A 29 1.66 3.08 -3.91
N THR A 30 0.56 3.35 -4.61
CA THR A 30 0.03 2.46 -5.65
C THR A 30 -0.55 3.27 -6.79
N ALA A 31 -0.48 2.78 -8.02
CA ALA A 31 -1.03 3.48 -9.17
C ALA A 31 -2.51 3.85 -8.96
N SER A 32 -2.91 5.06 -9.35
CA SER A 32 -4.30 5.52 -9.26
C SER A 32 -5.22 4.79 -10.23
N GLU A 33 -4.65 4.29 -11.32
CA GLU A 33 -5.33 3.50 -12.35
C GLU A 33 -4.89 2.04 -12.22
N GLU A 34 -5.85 1.12 -12.15
CA GLU A 34 -5.63 -0.34 -12.01
C GLU A 34 -4.84 -0.78 -10.76
N GLY A 35 -4.54 0.14 -9.84
CA GLY A 35 -3.85 -0.15 -8.59
C GLY A 35 -4.71 -0.89 -7.57
N ALA A 36 -4.07 -1.27 -6.46
CA ALA A 36 -4.68 -2.08 -5.42
C ALA A 36 -5.29 -1.24 -4.28
N GLY A 37 -5.75 -0.01 -4.56
CA GLY A 37 -6.28 0.91 -3.55
C GLY A 37 -7.33 0.28 -2.60
N PRO A 38 -8.42 -0.31 -3.13
CA PRO A 38 -9.44 -0.96 -2.30
C PRO A 38 -8.92 -2.14 -1.46
N PHE A 39 -7.80 -2.77 -1.86
CA PHE A 39 -7.17 -3.83 -1.09
C PHE A 39 -6.44 -3.26 0.14
N TYR A 40 -5.69 -2.18 -0.01
CA TYR A 40 -5.01 -1.54 1.11
C TYR A 40 -5.98 -0.89 2.11
N GLU A 41 -7.07 -0.30 1.62
CA GLU A 41 -8.14 0.26 2.46
C GLU A 41 -8.78 -0.81 3.35
N LYS A 42 -9.03 -2.01 2.81
CA LYS A 42 -9.52 -3.18 3.59
C LYS A 42 -8.53 -3.66 4.65
N LEU A 43 -7.23 -3.42 4.46
CA LEU A 43 -6.20 -3.74 5.44
C LEU A 43 -6.01 -2.64 6.51
N GLY A 44 -6.83 -1.59 6.48
CA GLY A 44 -6.79 -0.49 7.44
C GLY A 44 -5.74 0.57 7.11
N PHE A 45 -5.26 0.62 5.86
CA PHE A 45 -4.49 1.77 5.41
C PHE A 45 -5.41 2.97 5.16
N THR A 46 -4.94 4.14 5.57
CA THR A 46 -5.62 5.43 5.33
C THR A 46 -5.03 6.10 4.10
N ARG A 47 -5.89 6.51 3.17
CA ARG A 47 -5.51 7.25 1.98
C ARG A 47 -5.11 8.68 2.36
N VAL A 48 -3.93 9.11 1.91
CA VAL A 48 -3.46 10.50 2.08
C VAL A 48 -3.98 11.37 0.94
N GLY A 49 -3.85 10.89 -0.30
CA GLY A 49 -4.16 11.67 -1.49
C GLY A 49 -3.60 11.05 -2.75
N VAL A 50 -3.74 11.76 -3.87
CA VAL A 50 -3.23 11.37 -5.18
C VAL A 50 -2.25 12.42 -5.66
N ILE A 51 -1.09 11.98 -6.13
CA ILE A 51 -0.18 12.84 -6.90
C ILE A 51 -0.41 12.51 -8.37
N PRO A 52 -0.92 13.44 -9.19
CA PRO A 52 -1.11 13.21 -10.63
C PRO A 52 0.26 13.05 -11.31
N ASP A 53 0.28 12.31 -12.41
CA ASP A 53 1.45 12.19 -13.29
C ASP A 53 2.76 11.77 -12.60
N TYR A 54 2.67 10.97 -11.54
CA TYR A 54 3.80 10.61 -10.69
C TYR A 54 4.61 9.42 -11.21
N ALA A 55 3.94 8.37 -11.69
CA ALA A 55 4.57 7.12 -12.10
C ALA A 55 4.49 6.95 -13.61
N TYR A 56 5.54 6.39 -14.21
CA TYR A 56 5.57 6.07 -15.64
C TYR A 56 5.14 4.63 -15.88
N LYS A 57 4.15 4.41 -16.76
CA LYS A 57 3.66 3.07 -17.07
C LYS A 57 4.62 2.33 -18.01
N PRO A 58 4.72 0.99 -17.92
CA PRO A 58 5.58 0.19 -18.79
C PRO A 58 5.34 0.36 -20.29
N HIS A 59 4.12 0.73 -20.69
CA HIS A 59 3.73 0.94 -22.09
C HIS A 59 3.65 2.42 -22.50
N GLY A 60 4.19 3.31 -21.67
CA GLY A 60 4.14 4.75 -21.88
C GLY A 60 2.95 5.43 -21.19
N GLY A 61 3.09 6.75 -21.00
CA GLY A 61 2.13 7.58 -20.30
C GLY A 61 2.41 7.67 -18.80
N LEU A 62 2.10 8.83 -18.23
CA LEU A 62 2.15 9.06 -16.80
C LEU A 62 0.84 8.60 -16.16
N CYS A 63 0.93 8.11 -14.93
CA CYS A 63 -0.22 7.80 -14.10
C CYS A 63 -0.04 8.36 -12.70
N GLY A 64 -1.16 8.70 -12.07
CA GLY A 64 -1.14 9.15 -10.69
C GLY A 64 -0.70 8.04 -9.74
N THR A 65 -0.19 8.42 -8.58
CA THR A 65 0.02 7.50 -7.45
C THR A 65 -0.88 7.89 -6.29
N ILE A 66 -1.48 6.91 -5.64
CA ILE A 66 -2.22 7.07 -4.39
C ILE A 66 -1.28 6.74 -3.25
N ASN A 67 -1.03 7.70 -2.37
CA ASN A 67 -0.27 7.50 -1.15
C ASN A 67 -1.18 7.01 -0.02
N TYR A 68 -0.71 6.02 0.71
CA TYR A 68 -1.36 5.43 1.86
C TYR A 68 -0.42 5.39 3.07
N PHE A 69 -1.00 5.46 4.26
CA PHE A 69 -0.28 5.20 5.51
C PHE A 69 -1.08 4.31 6.45
N LYS A 70 -0.38 3.62 7.35
CA LYS A 70 -0.98 2.89 8.47
C LYS A 70 -0.09 3.04 9.70
N ARG A 71 -0.68 3.44 10.83
CA ARG A 71 0.00 3.38 12.12
C ARG A 71 0.03 1.94 12.60
N ILE A 72 1.17 1.53 13.14
CA ILE A 72 1.37 0.20 13.72
C ILE A 72 1.83 0.40 15.15
N ASP A 73 1.02 -0.07 16.09
CA ASP A 73 1.29 0.05 17.51
C ASP A 73 2.36 -0.96 17.96
N HIS A 74 3.07 -0.61 19.03
CA HIS A 74 4.00 -1.48 19.75
C HIS A 74 3.27 -2.16 20.91
N THR A 75 2.40 -3.10 20.61
CA THR A 75 1.74 -3.90 21.66
C THR A 75 1.99 -5.37 21.42
#